data_AF-A0A662BXE3-F1
#
_entry.id   AF-A0A662BXE3-F1
#
_cell.length_a   1.000
_cell.length_b   1.000
_cell.length_c   1.000
_cell.angle_alpha   90.00
_cell.angle_beta   90.00
_cell.angle_gamma   90.00
#
_symmetry.space_group_name_H-M   'P 1'
#
loop_
_entity.id
_entity.type
_entity.pdbx_description
1 polymer ?
#
loop_
_entity_poly.entity_id
_entity_poly.type
_entity_poly.pdbx_seq_one_letter_code
_entity_poly.pdbx_strand_id
1 'polypeptide(L)'
;MKGRFSFLVVVLIFHFIYSVDILHAQQNKKPNVIVIYTDDQGAVDLGSYGAKDIYSPNLDQLAKEGTRFTQAYVAAPVCAPSRAALLTGNYPQNAGVTGNTSAAIDADGMPGTQYTIAELFKENGYGTAHIGKWHLGMSKETSPNAQGFDYSFGHLRGCIDNYSHFFYWEGPNTHDLYENGKEVFYNGQYFPDLASDRAIKYVEDHKDKPFFMYYAINMPHYPYQPTEKWRNYYKDTPKPRGDYAAFISTIDERIGFLMNKLDELGIRDNTIIVYQSDNGYSTEIRAFGGGGDSGPYRGAKNSLFEGGIRLPTMISWRDHLPVNQVNDQFLMNLDWMPTLAGLCELKIQPKNIDGLDMSQMIKNPKAFSPRKGGFWKYGNQWVVRKGKWKLIAFPKDTSHKGKLDLEKDALFLSDLSTDVSEMNNLVDKYPEVVKELIADFLKWEHGFEVDIPRKIEIIEHLGLKGIIKATKELHNKYKNIEVLLDGKSGYAEFSTGQWIGQEGKDLEFIIDLKEKKTINKITIGYLQSTGNWVFGPKYFEVSFSDNGVGFEHVLQSKSPERLMEKGNYTDNLSFDINQKSRYLKVRIKGIGKIPKGYSGEGNQGWFFIDEIIIE
;
A
#
# COMPACT_ATOMS: atom_id res chain seq x y z
N MET A 1 45.01 68.50 -7.14
CA MET A 1 43.60 68.04 -7.27
C MET A 1 43.39 66.81 -8.18
N LYS A 2 44.38 66.31 -8.95
CA LYS A 2 44.18 65.16 -9.84
C LYS A 2 44.34 63.76 -9.19
N GLY A 3 45.03 63.63 -8.06
CA GLY A 3 45.25 62.33 -7.40
C GLY A 3 44.11 61.84 -6.49
N ARG A 4 43.28 62.74 -5.95
CA ARG A 4 42.18 62.38 -5.03
C ARG A 4 40.92 61.88 -5.75
N PHE A 5 40.73 62.22 -7.03
CA PHE A 5 39.58 61.81 -7.82
C PHE A 5 39.70 60.36 -8.32
N SER A 6 40.90 59.91 -8.69
CA SER A 6 41.14 58.50 -9.08
C SER A 6 40.96 57.51 -7.92
N PHE A 7 41.33 57.89 -6.70
CA PHE A 7 41.22 56.98 -5.56
C PHE A 7 39.76 56.75 -5.14
N LEU A 8 38.90 57.78 -5.21
CA LEU A 8 37.48 57.65 -4.89
C LEU A 8 36.73 56.78 -5.90
N VAL A 9 37.08 56.88 -7.19
CA VAL A 9 36.47 56.09 -8.27
C VAL A 9 36.87 54.61 -8.16
N VAL A 10 38.11 54.31 -7.80
CA VAL A 10 38.56 52.92 -7.60
C VAL A 10 37.88 52.29 -6.38
N VAL A 11 37.72 53.01 -5.27
CA VAL A 11 37.01 52.51 -4.08
C VAL A 11 35.52 52.27 -4.35
N LEU A 12 34.87 53.15 -5.12
CA LEU A 12 33.47 52.99 -5.53
C LEU A 12 33.28 51.81 -6.50
N ILE A 13 34.21 51.58 -7.43
CA ILE A 13 34.18 50.42 -8.34
C ILE A 13 34.42 49.12 -7.55
N PHE A 14 35.35 49.10 -6.59
CA PHE A 14 35.55 47.94 -5.72
C PHE A 14 34.33 47.64 -4.84
N HIS A 15 33.68 48.66 -4.27
CA HIS A 15 32.41 48.47 -3.53
C HIS A 15 31.29 47.98 -4.46
N PHE A 16 31.21 48.48 -5.69
CA PHE A 16 30.19 48.04 -6.65
C PHE A 16 30.40 46.59 -7.10
N ILE A 17 31.64 46.18 -7.36
CA ILE A 17 31.98 44.78 -7.71
C ILE A 17 31.70 43.83 -6.53
N TYR A 18 32.11 44.18 -5.31
CA TYR A 18 31.78 43.39 -4.12
C TYR A 18 30.27 43.33 -3.84
N SER A 19 29.52 44.39 -4.11
CA SER A 19 28.06 44.40 -3.93
C SER A 19 27.35 43.52 -4.96
N VAL A 20 27.85 43.48 -6.20
CA VAL A 20 27.30 42.64 -7.28
C VAL A 20 27.62 41.16 -7.05
N ASP A 21 28.80 40.83 -6.51
CA ASP A 21 29.18 39.46 -6.14
C ASP A 21 28.40 38.94 -4.92
N ILE A 22 28.09 39.80 -3.94
CA ILE A 22 27.24 39.44 -2.79
C ILE A 22 25.78 39.24 -3.23
N LEU A 23 25.28 40.06 -4.16
CA LEU A 23 23.96 39.89 -4.77
C LEU A 23 23.87 38.61 -5.62
N HIS A 24 24.93 38.23 -6.35
CA HIS A 24 24.97 36.96 -7.12
C HIS A 24 25.14 35.72 -6.22
N ALA A 25 25.87 35.82 -5.11
CA ALA A 25 26.02 34.71 -4.15
C ALA A 25 24.72 34.37 -3.40
N GLN A 26 23.80 35.34 -3.32
CA GLN A 26 22.44 35.13 -2.80
C GLN A 26 21.50 34.49 -3.84
N GLN A 27 21.89 34.46 -5.13
CA GLN A 27 21.00 34.14 -6.25
C GLN A 27 21.01 32.66 -6.70
N ASN A 28 21.59 31.72 -5.95
CA ASN A 28 21.58 30.31 -6.37
C ASN A 28 21.86 29.27 -5.26
N LYS A 29 21.40 29.51 -4.02
CA LYS A 29 21.45 28.44 -3.01
C LYS A 29 20.28 27.48 -3.24
N LYS A 30 20.61 26.23 -3.57
CA LYS A 30 19.64 25.12 -3.62
C LYS A 30 18.73 25.16 -2.37
N PRO A 31 17.40 25.03 -2.52
CA PRO A 31 16.50 25.06 -1.38
C PRO A 31 16.69 23.81 -0.53
N ASN A 32 16.46 23.93 0.78
CA ASN A 32 16.26 22.77 1.65
C ASN A 32 14.90 22.15 1.36
N VAL A 33 14.74 20.86 1.68
CA VAL A 33 13.47 20.14 1.49
C VAL A 33 13.15 19.37 2.75
N ILE A 34 11.93 19.55 3.27
CA ILE A 34 11.40 18.78 4.40
C ILE A 34 10.07 18.17 3.98
N VAL A 35 9.97 16.85 4.08
CA VAL A 35 8.72 16.11 3.93
C VAL A 35 8.27 15.67 5.32
N ILE A 36 7.23 16.32 5.82
CA ILE A 36 6.55 15.97 7.07
C ILE A 36 5.46 14.96 6.75
N TYR A 37 5.53 13.77 7.36
CA TYR A 37 4.64 12.66 7.04
C TYR A 37 4.02 12.09 8.32
N THR A 38 2.71 12.29 8.51
CA THR A 38 1.96 11.81 9.68
C THR A 38 1.40 10.40 9.46
N ASP A 39 0.91 9.78 10.53
CA ASP A 39 0.52 8.35 10.57
C ASP A 39 -0.93 8.21 11.06
N ASP A 40 -1.82 7.64 10.23
CA ASP A 40 -3.26 7.49 10.53
C ASP A 40 -4.03 8.82 10.75
N GLN A 41 -3.81 9.84 9.91
CA GLN A 41 -4.55 11.11 10.02
C GLN A 41 -5.85 11.10 9.22
N GLY A 42 -6.95 11.62 9.79
CA GLY A 42 -8.20 11.77 9.06
C GLY A 42 -8.17 12.93 8.05
N ALA A 43 -8.96 12.77 6.98
CA ALA A 43 -8.96 13.67 5.84
C ALA A 43 -9.41 15.11 6.14
N VAL A 44 -10.13 15.33 7.24
CA VAL A 44 -10.61 16.67 7.64
C VAL A 44 -10.06 17.14 8.98
N ASP A 45 -9.09 16.44 9.57
CA ASP A 45 -8.62 16.62 10.95
C ASP A 45 -7.66 17.80 11.17
N LEU A 46 -7.75 18.83 10.35
CA LEU A 46 -7.05 20.11 10.50
C LEU A 46 -8.04 21.26 10.27
N GLY A 47 -7.84 22.40 10.92
CA GLY A 47 -8.70 23.57 10.73
C GLY A 47 -8.76 24.01 9.26
N SER A 48 -7.61 23.99 8.58
CA SER A 48 -7.44 24.24 7.14
C SER A 48 -8.13 23.21 6.21
N TYR A 49 -8.57 22.08 6.77
CA TYR A 49 -9.33 21.03 6.09
C TYR A 49 -10.77 20.86 6.60
N GLY A 50 -11.19 21.68 7.57
CA GLY A 50 -12.58 21.77 8.01
C GLY A 50 -12.86 21.30 9.44
N ALA A 51 -11.86 20.81 10.18
CA ALA A 51 -12.05 20.53 11.60
C ALA A 51 -12.44 21.80 12.35
N LYS A 52 -13.51 21.72 13.15
CA LYS A 52 -13.97 22.82 14.01
C LYS A 52 -13.56 22.63 15.47
N ASP A 53 -13.20 21.40 15.80
CA ASP A 53 -12.93 20.93 17.15
C ASP A 53 -11.45 20.63 17.38
N ILE A 54 -10.60 20.60 16.34
CA ILE A 54 -9.15 20.41 16.47
C ILE A 54 -8.43 21.75 16.31
N TYR A 55 -7.56 22.05 17.28
CA TYR A 55 -6.65 23.19 17.28
C TYR A 55 -5.31 22.81 16.64
N SER A 56 -5.08 23.29 15.41
CA SER A 56 -3.86 23.00 14.62
C SER A 56 -3.28 24.28 13.96
N PRO A 57 -2.95 25.33 14.74
CA PRO A 57 -2.60 26.63 14.19
C PRO A 57 -1.35 26.62 13.32
N ASN A 58 -0.35 25.76 13.59
CA ASN A 58 0.91 25.77 12.84
C ASN A 58 0.71 25.16 11.44
N LEU A 59 -0.03 24.06 11.34
CA LEU A 59 -0.40 23.44 10.07
C LEU A 59 -1.40 24.29 9.29
N ASP A 60 -2.32 24.97 9.97
CA ASP A 60 -3.21 25.93 9.32
C ASP A 60 -2.45 27.13 8.77
N GLN A 61 -1.40 27.57 9.48
CA GLN A 61 -0.49 28.60 8.99
C GLN A 61 0.32 28.09 7.79
N LEU A 62 0.84 26.85 7.82
CA LEU A 62 1.54 26.25 6.68
C LEU A 62 0.65 26.21 5.42
N ALA A 63 -0.62 25.87 5.57
CA ALA A 63 -1.59 25.90 4.49
C ALA A 63 -1.84 27.32 3.95
N LYS A 64 -1.90 28.33 4.83
CA LYS A 64 -2.03 29.75 4.44
C LYS A 64 -0.78 30.27 3.75
N GLU A 65 0.41 29.80 4.13
CA GLU A 65 1.70 30.17 3.54
C GLU A 65 2.00 29.44 2.22
N GLY A 66 1.09 28.60 1.74
CA GLY A 66 1.35 27.77 0.58
C GLY A 66 0.09 27.35 -0.15
N THR A 67 0.14 26.15 -0.69
CA THR A 67 -0.97 25.51 -1.40
C THR A 67 -1.44 24.29 -0.62
N ARG A 68 -2.74 24.19 -0.35
CA ARG A 68 -3.39 22.97 0.15
C ARG A 68 -4.12 22.25 -0.98
N PHE A 69 -4.01 20.93 -1.02
CA PHE A 69 -4.61 20.11 -2.06
C PHE A 69 -5.87 19.42 -1.55
N THR A 70 -6.96 19.50 -2.31
CA THR A 70 -8.20 18.82 -1.95
C THR A 70 -8.36 17.48 -2.65
N GLN A 71 -7.61 17.19 -3.71
CA GLN A 71 -7.62 15.90 -4.43
C GLN A 71 -6.21 15.26 -4.43
N ALA A 72 -5.61 15.15 -3.24
CA ALA A 72 -4.33 14.47 -3.04
C ALA A 72 -4.51 13.10 -2.40
N TYR A 73 -3.85 12.09 -2.97
CA TYR A 73 -4.02 10.69 -2.62
C TYR A 73 -2.71 10.03 -2.19
N VAL A 74 -2.81 9.02 -1.33
CA VAL A 74 -1.73 8.05 -1.11
C VAL A 74 -1.95 6.82 -1.96
N ALA A 75 -0.86 6.16 -2.37
CA ALA A 75 -0.92 4.99 -3.25
C ALA A 75 -1.41 3.70 -2.57
N ALA A 76 -1.60 3.72 -1.25
CA ALA A 76 -2.13 2.59 -0.49
C ALA A 76 -2.88 3.05 0.77
N PRO A 77 -3.85 2.26 1.27
CA PRO A 77 -4.66 2.62 2.43
C PRO A 77 -4.02 2.20 3.77
N VAL A 78 -2.70 1.94 3.77
CA VAL A 78 -1.90 1.47 4.92
C VAL A 78 -0.45 1.95 4.82
N CYS A 79 0.23 1.96 5.97
CA CYS A 79 1.48 2.67 6.21
C CYS A 79 2.64 2.26 5.28
N ALA A 80 3.12 1.01 5.33
CA ALA A 80 4.38 0.65 4.64
C ALA A 80 4.29 0.79 3.11
N PRO A 81 3.26 0.25 2.44
CA PRO A 81 3.06 0.44 1.00
C PRO A 81 2.99 1.92 0.60
N SER A 82 2.33 2.75 1.40
CA SER A 82 2.23 4.20 1.16
C SER A 82 3.58 4.90 1.29
N ARG A 83 4.37 4.56 2.32
CA ARG A 83 5.73 5.09 2.53
C ARG A 83 6.69 4.68 1.43
N ALA A 84 6.62 3.41 0.98
CA ALA A 84 7.39 2.92 -0.15
C ALA A 84 7.08 3.74 -1.41
N ALA A 85 5.81 4.02 -1.66
CA ALA A 85 5.38 4.81 -2.81
C ALA A 85 5.90 6.25 -2.78
N LEU A 86 5.80 6.91 -1.62
CA LEU A 86 6.35 8.26 -1.43
C LEU A 86 7.86 8.30 -1.71
N LEU A 87 8.62 7.35 -1.14
CA LEU A 87 10.08 7.38 -1.19
C LEU A 87 10.66 6.94 -2.52
N THR A 88 9.98 6.07 -3.26
CA THR A 88 10.48 5.53 -4.55
C THR A 88 9.86 6.20 -5.77
N GLY A 89 8.77 6.94 -5.58
CA GLY A 89 7.96 7.43 -6.70
C GLY A 89 7.24 6.32 -7.48
N ASN A 90 7.14 5.11 -6.92
CA ASN A 90 6.50 3.96 -7.56
C ASN A 90 5.19 3.58 -6.90
N TYR A 91 4.31 2.91 -7.64
CA TYR A 91 3.22 2.18 -7.02
C TYR A 91 3.78 1.11 -6.08
N PRO A 92 3.07 0.76 -5.00
CA PRO A 92 3.59 -0.19 -4.01
C PRO A 92 3.95 -1.56 -4.61
N GLN A 93 3.28 -1.98 -5.67
CA GLN A 93 3.57 -3.22 -6.41
C GLN A 93 4.96 -3.15 -7.08
N ASN A 94 5.28 -2.02 -7.71
CA ASN A 94 6.57 -1.79 -8.37
C ASN A 94 7.70 -1.51 -7.35
N ALA A 95 7.35 -0.91 -6.20
CA ALA A 95 8.24 -0.74 -5.07
C ALA A 95 8.52 -2.06 -4.32
N GLY A 96 7.78 -3.14 -4.60
CA GLY A 96 7.93 -4.44 -3.92
C GLY A 96 7.32 -4.51 -2.51
N VAL A 97 6.43 -3.58 -2.15
CA VAL A 97 5.81 -3.48 -0.81
C VAL A 97 4.28 -3.45 -0.96
N THR A 98 3.64 -4.61 -1.05
CA THR A 98 2.19 -4.73 -1.28
C THR A 98 1.36 -4.80 0.01
N GLY A 99 2.01 -4.92 1.16
CA GLY A 99 1.41 -4.94 2.50
C GLY A 99 2.37 -4.37 3.54
N ASN A 100 1.92 -4.27 4.80
CA ASN A 100 2.81 -3.86 5.89
C ASN A 100 3.94 -4.89 6.06
N THR A 101 5.16 -4.40 6.27
CA THR A 101 6.35 -5.25 6.38
C THR A 101 6.31 -6.07 7.67
N SER A 102 6.98 -7.22 7.65
CA SER A 102 7.10 -8.08 8.84
C SER A 102 7.78 -7.34 9.99
N ALA A 103 7.37 -7.66 11.22
CA ALA A 103 7.97 -7.17 12.45
C ALA A 103 9.10 -8.07 12.98
N ALA A 104 9.39 -9.19 12.30
CA ALA A 104 10.47 -10.09 12.69
C ALA A 104 11.83 -9.38 12.61
N ILE A 105 12.72 -9.66 13.56
CA ILE A 105 14.10 -9.15 13.52
C ILE A 105 14.76 -9.57 12.20
N ASP A 106 15.51 -8.66 11.60
CA ASP A 106 16.13 -8.81 10.27
C ASP A 106 15.13 -9.08 9.13
N ALA A 107 13.84 -8.81 9.34
CA ALA A 107 12.87 -8.88 8.26
C ALA A 107 13.24 -7.91 7.14
N ASP A 108 13.25 -8.46 5.94
CA ASP A 108 13.23 -7.67 4.72
C ASP A 108 11.91 -6.89 4.63
N GLY A 109 11.99 -5.73 3.99
CA GLY A 109 10.84 -4.90 3.68
C GLY A 109 10.90 -4.46 2.23
N MET A 110 11.07 -3.16 2.01
CA MET A 110 11.30 -2.64 0.67
C MET A 110 12.61 -3.23 0.12
N PRO A 111 12.62 -3.83 -1.09
CA PRO A 111 13.84 -4.40 -1.65
C PRO A 111 14.96 -3.37 -1.69
N GLY A 112 16.16 -3.76 -1.21
CA GLY A 112 17.31 -2.85 -1.12
C GLY A 112 17.79 -2.28 -2.46
N THR A 113 17.33 -2.87 -3.58
CA THR A 113 17.59 -2.40 -4.95
C THR A 113 16.68 -1.26 -5.41
N GLN A 114 15.65 -0.89 -4.63
CA GLN A 114 14.82 0.27 -4.94
C GLN A 114 15.63 1.55 -4.77
N TYR A 115 15.41 2.50 -5.67
CA TYR A 115 16.06 3.81 -5.63
C TYR A 115 15.12 4.82 -4.97
N THR A 116 15.62 5.51 -3.95
CA THR A 116 14.82 6.40 -3.12
C THR A 116 15.08 7.88 -3.38
N ILE A 117 14.13 8.72 -2.97
CA ILE A 117 14.26 10.17 -2.97
C ILE A 117 15.46 10.63 -2.13
N ALA A 118 15.84 9.92 -1.06
CA ALA A 118 17.03 10.25 -0.30
C ALA A 118 18.30 10.08 -1.14
N GLU A 119 18.44 8.95 -1.85
CA GLU A 119 19.56 8.73 -2.76
C GLU A 119 19.60 9.78 -3.88
N LEU A 120 18.44 10.12 -4.45
CA LEU A 120 18.32 11.19 -5.45
C LEU A 120 18.83 12.53 -4.95
N PHE A 121 18.42 12.94 -3.76
CA PHE A 121 18.87 14.20 -3.18
C PHE A 121 20.37 14.15 -2.83
N LYS A 122 20.85 13.04 -2.28
CA LYS A 122 22.26 12.82 -1.94
C LYS A 122 23.17 12.88 -3.16
N GLU A 123 22.81 12.23 -4.26
CA GLU A 123 23.53 12.30 -5.54
C GLU A 123 23.56 13.72 -6.12
N ASN A 124 22.57 14.54 -5.78
CA ASN A 124 22.53 15.96 -6.10
C ASN A 124 23.19 16.87 -5.06
N GLY A 125 23.95 16.31 -4.11
CA GLY A 125 24.79 17.04 -3.16
C GLY A 125 24.06 17.60 -1.93
N TYR A 126 22.92 17.00 -1.57
CA TYR A 126 22.23 17.31 -0.32
C TYR A 126 22.71 16.39 0.81
N GLY A 127 22.69 16.88 2.05
CA GLY A 127 22.65 16.00 3.22
C GLY A 127 21.26 15.40 3.38
N THR A 128 21.17 14.15 3.87
CA THR A 128 19.87 13.47 4.00
C THR A 128 19.59 12.98 5.42
N ALA A 129 18.37 13.18 5.91
CA ALA A 129 17.93 12.71 7.22
C ALA A 129 16.58 12.00 7.19
N HIS A 130 16.49 10.87 7.90
CA HIS A 130 15.26 10.21 8.29
C HIS A 130 15.04 10.41 9.79
N ILE A 131 13.86 10.90 10.17
CA ILE A 131 13.51 11.07 11.57
C ILE A 131 12.08 10.59 11.79
N GLY A 132 11.89 9.53 12.58
CA GLY A 132 10.57 8.97 12.88
C GLY A 132 10.39 7.49 12.50
N LYS A 133 9.21 7.16 12.00
CA LYS A 133 8.80 5.81 11.59
C LYS A 133 9.34 5.47 10.20
N TRP A 134 10.14 4.40 10.13
CA TRP A 134 10.61 3.86 8.85
C TRP A 134 9.57 2.92 8.22
N HIS A 135 9.32 1.76 8.84
CA HIS A 135 8.33 0.77 8.42
C HIS A 135 8.56 0.18 7.01
N LEU A 136 9.81 0.11 6.56
CA LEU A 136 10.18 -0.43 5.23
C LEU A 136 11.24 -1.53 5.32
N GLY A 137 11.30 -2.22 6.46
CA GLY A 137 12.27 -3.28 6.71
C GLY A 137 13.25 -2.90 7.82
N MET A 138 13.84 -3.92 8.43
CA MET A 138 14.78 -3.76 9.54
C MET A 138 16.08 -4.53 9.35
N SER A 139 16.24 -5.25 8.23
CA SER A 139 17.53 -5.79 7.82
C SER A 139 18.52 -4.66 7.53
N LYS A 140 19.81 -4.97 7.56
CA LYS A 140 20.88 -3.99 7.32
C LYS A 140 20.71 -3.34 5.94
N GLU A 141 20.31 -4.12 4.95
CA GLU A 141 20.13 -3.75 3.55
C GLU A 141 18.86 -2.91 3.30
N THR A 142 17.87 -3.01 4.20
CA THR A 142 16.58 -2.29 4.11
C THR A 142 16.43 -1.17 5.14
N SER A 143 17.47 -0.93 5.94
CA SER A 143 17.53 0.17 6.91
C SER A 143 17.57 1.55 6.24
N PRO A 144 17.16 2.64 6.92
CA PRO A 144 17.20 3.98 6.36
C PRO A 144 18.60 4.37 5.84
N ASN A 145 19.66 4.02 6.59
CA ASN A 145 21.03 4.38 6.21
C ASN A 145 21.52 3.62 4.96
N ALA A 146 20.98 2.43 4.69
CA ALA A 146 21.23 1.71 3.44
C ALA A 146 20.43 2.27 2.26
N GLN A 147 19.38 3.04 2.55
CA GLN A 147 18.45 3.64 1.58
C GLN A 147 18.68 5.16 1.47
N GLY A 148 19.96 5.57 1.41
CA GLY A 148 20.37 6.93 1.07
C GLY A 148 20.37 7.96 2.19
N PHE A 149 19.90 7.64 3.41
CA PHE A 149 19.89 8.59 4.53
C PHE A 149 21.26 8.65 5.26
N ASP A 150 21.89 9.83 5.29
CA ASP A 150 23.15 10.05 6.03
C ASP A 150 22.94 10.00 7.53
N TYR A 151 21.80 10.52 8.00
CA TYR A 151 21.38 10.49 9.39
C TYR A 151 20.02 9.78 9.53
N SER A 152 19.88 8.94 10.54
CA SER A 152 18.61 8.30 10.87
C SER A 152 18.39 8.26 12.38
N PHE A 153 17.21 8.68 12.84
CA PHE A 153 16.74 8.48 14.21
C PHE A 153 15.27 8.05 14.20
N GLY A 154 14.96 6.92 14.83
CA GLY A 154 13.58 6.49 15.01
C GLY A 154 13.41 4.99 15.05
N HIS A 155 12.19 4.53 14.76
CA HIS A 155 11.80 3.13 14.89
C HIS A 155 11.58 2.48 13.53
N LEU A 156 11.89 1.19 13.44
CA LEU A 156 11.94 0.46 12.16
C LEU A 156 10.63 -0.26 11.83
N ARG A 157 9.86 -0.66 12.84
CA ARG A 157 8.56 -1.34 12.68
C ARG A 157 7.40 -0.36 12.56
N GLY A 158 6.19 -0.91 12.46
CA GLY A 158 4.97 -0.16 12.21
C GLY A 158 4.48 0.73 13.34
N CYS A 159 4.86 0.49 14.59
CA CYS A 159 4.39 1.28 15.74
C CYS A 159 5.25 1.04 16.98
N ILE A 160 5.30 2.02 17.88
CA ILE A 160 5.89 1.88 19.20
C ILE A 160 5.02 2.55 20.26
N ASP A 161 5.14 2.12 21.51
CA ASP A 161 4.70 2.93 22.64
C ASP A 161 5.63 4.14 22.80
N ASN A 162 5.09 5.35 22.97
CA ASN A 162 5.88 6.59 22.87
C ASN A 162 6.78 6.86 24.09
N TYR A 163 6.76 6.04 25.14
CA TYR A 163 7.62 6.22 26.32
C TYR A 163 8.59 5.08 26.54
N SER A 164 8.12 3.84 26.33
CA SER A 164 8.98 2.66 26.41
C SER A 164 9.77 2.45 25.12
N HIS A 165 9.25 2.89 23.97
CA HIS A 165 9.80 2.62 22.63
C HIS A 165 9.73 1.15 22.22
N PHE A 166 8.76 0.40 22.78
CA PHE A 166 8.55 -0.99 22.43
C PHE A 166 7.47 -1.10 21.36
N PHE A 167 7.76 -1.90 20.33
CA PHE A 167 6.77 -2.44 19.44
C PHE A 167 5.85 -3.40 20.21
N TYR A 168 4.54 -3.20 20.06
CA TYR A 168 3.52 -3.89 20.86
C TYR A 168 2.44 -4.61 20.03
N TRP A 169 2.59 -4.68 18.71
CA TRP A 169 1.57 -5.30 17.84
C TRP A 169 1.54 -6.82 17.97
N GLU A 170 2.72 -7.43 18.01
CA GLU A 170 2.91 -8.87 18.10
C GLU A 170 3.79 -9.20 19.30
N GLY A 171 3.44 -10.28 19.99
CA GLY A 171 4.17 -10.74 21.17
C GLY A 171 5.35 -11.65 20.81
N PRO A 172 6.45 -11.62 21.58
CA PRO A 172 6.68 -10.72 22.71
C PRO A 172 6.97 -9.28 22.25
N ASN A 173 6.58 -8.29 23.07
CA ASN A 173 6.94 -6.89 22.82
C ASN A 173 8.46 -6.76 22.76
N THR A 174 8.96 -5.98 21.79
CA THR A 174 10.39 -5.81 21.55
C THR A 174 10.72 -4.33 21.44
N HIS A 175 11.88 -3.94 21.97
CA HIS A 175 12.37 -2.57 21.83
C HIS A 175 12.63 -2.27 20.34
N ASP A 176 12.34 -1.04 19.91
CA ASP A 176 12.43 -0.61 18.52
C ASP A 176 12.75 0.89 18.46
N LEU A 177 14.00 1.25 18.81
CA LEU A 177 14.50 2.61 18.65
C LEU A 177 15.98 2.60 18.30
N TYR A 178 16.31 3.30 17.21
CA TYR A 178 17.63 3.27 16.61
C TYR A 178 18.12 4.67 16.23
N GLU A 179 19.42 4.89 16.36
CA GLU A 179 20.13 6.07 15.85
C GLU A 179 21.30 5.59 14.99
N ASN A 180 21.29 5.89 13.69
CA ASN A 180 22.26 5.45 12.69
C ASN A 180 22.53 3.92 12.73
N GLY A 181 21.45 3.13 12.75
CA GLY A 181 21.51 1.67 12.78
C GLY A 181 21.91 1.06 14.12
N LYS A 182 22.24 1.88 15.14
CA LYS A 182 22.53 1.40 16.48
C LYS A 182 21.28 1.53 17.37
N GLU A 183 20.94 0.47 18.08
CA GLU A 183 19.87 0.51 19.07
C GLU A 183 20.22 1.48 20.22
N VAL A 184 19.26 2.32 20.61
CA VAL A 184 19.44 3.37 21.63
C VAL A 184 18.27 3.38 22.61
N PHE A 185 18.56 3.54 23.90
CA PHE A 185 17.56 3.45 24.97
C PHE A 185 17.33 4.81 25.63
N TYR A 186 16.10 5.31 25.52
CA TYR A 186 15.66 6.57 26.14
C TYR A 186 14.45 6.32 27.06
N ASN A 187 14.56 5.33 27.94
CA ASN A 187 13.46 4.83 28.78
C ASN A 187 12.68 5.96 29.48
N GLY A 188 11.37 6.03 29.23
CA GLY A 188 10.48 7.00 29.85
C GLY A 188 10.53 8.41 29.26
N GLN A 189 11.39 8.65 28.28
CA GLN A 189 11.36 9.89 27.49
C GLN A 189 10.34 9.76 26.37
N TYR A 190 9.70 10.87 26.00
CA TYR A 190 8.60 10.89 25.06
C TYR A 190 9.13 10.95 23.61
N PHE A 191 8.85 9.93 22.81
CA PHE A 191 9.34 9.78 21.43
C PHE A 191 9.08 11.00 20.53
N PRO A 192 7.88 11.61 20.51
CA PRO A 192 7.64 12.79 19.70
C PRO A 192 8.54 13.98 20.05
N ASP A 193 8.90 14.15 21.33
CA ASP A 193 9.86 15.18 21.74
C ASP A 193 11.27 14.81 21.28
N LEU A 194 11.69 13.55 21.45
CA LEU A 194 12.99 13.07 20.93
C LEU A 194 13.12 13.28 19.41
N ALA A 195 12.08 12.95 18.65
CA ALA A 195 12.05 13.13 17.20
C ALA A 195 12.07 14.61 16.81
N SER A 196 11.30 15.46 17.52
CA SER A 196 11.31 16.91 17.33
C SER A 196 12.69 17.52 17.60
N ASP A 197 13.34 17.12 18.70
CA ASP A 197 14.67 17.58 19.08
C ASP A 197 15.72 17.20 18.02
N ARG A 198 15.64 15.98 17.46
CA ARG A 198 16.53 15.57 16.36
C ARG A 198 16.27 16.33 15.07
N ALA A 199 15.02 16.65 14.75
CA ALA A 199 14.71 17.45 13.57
C ALA A 199 15.27 18.87 13.70
N ILE A 200 15.06 19.51 14.85
CA ILE A 200 15.59 20.84 15.19
C ILE A 200 17.12 20.85 15.14
N LYS A 201 17.75 19.88 15.81
CA LYS A 201 19.22 19.77 15.82
C LYS A 201 19.78 19.55 14.41
N TYR A 202 19.14 18.70 13.61
CA TYR A 202 19.60 18.43 12.25
C TYR A 202 19.59 19.70 11.39
N VAL A 203 18.52 20.51 11.44
CA VAL A 203 18.47 21.76 10.68
C VAL A 203 19.47 22.80 11.18
N GLU A 204 19.73 22.88 12.49
CA GLU A 204 20.77 23.75 13.07
C GLU A 204 22.18 23.38 12.57
N ASP A 205 22.50 22.09 12.58
CA ASP A 205 23.81 21.57 12.16
C ASP A 205 24.02 21.69 10.64
N HIS A 206 22.95 21.75 9.85
CA HIS A 206 23.00 21.72 8.38
C HIS A 206 22.57 23.03 7.70
N LYS A 207 22.20 24.09 8.43
CA LYS A 207 21.69 25.36 7.87
C LYS A 207 22.55 26.00 6.76
N ASP A 208 23.84 25.71 6.72
CA ASP A 208 24.80 26.28 5.77
C ASP A 208 24.90 25.48 4.45
N LYS A 209 24.26 24.31 4.35
CA LYS A 209 24.25 23.41 3.20
C LYS A 209 22.83 22.92 2.88
N PRO A 210 22.50 22.61 1.62
CA PRO A 210 21.19 22.10 1.29
C PRO A 210 20.97 20.70 1.91
N PHE A 211 19.79 20.47 2.47
CA PHE A 211 19.41 19.18 3.05
C PHE A 211 18.02 18.71 2.63
N PHE A 212 17.83 17.39 2.63
CA PHE A 212 16.55 16.71 2.49
C PHE A 212 16.24 15.97 3.81
N MET A 213 15.10 16.27 4.41
CA MET A 213 14.65 15.62 5.64
C MET A 213 13.30 14.97 5.43
N TYR A 214 13.24 13.66 5.62
CA TYR A 214 12.00 12.90 5.75
C TYR A 214 11.65 12.80 7.24
N TYR A 215 10.75 13.67 7.69
CA TYR A 215 10.28 13.75 9.07
C TYR A 215 8.95 13.00 9.21
N ALA A 216 9.07 11.70 9.47
CA ALA A 216 7.99 10.71 9.39
C ALA A 216 7.41 10.39 10.76
N ILE A 217 6.67 11.33 11.34
CA ILE A 217 6.15 11.20 12.70
C ILE A 217 5.11 10.07 12.77
N ASN A 218 5.21 9.20 13.77
CA ASN A 218 4.30 8.09 14.05
C ASN A 218 2.94 8.52 14.65
N MET A 219 2.56 9.80 14.56
CA MET A 219 1.34 10.34 15.15
C MET A 219 0.39 10.82 14.05
N PRO A 220 -0.93 10.72 14.24
CA PRO A 220 -1.65 10.29 15.44
C PRO A 220 -1.87 8.78 15.64
N HIS A 221 -1.13 7.89 14.97
CA HIS A 221 -1.26 6.43 15.21
C HIS A 221 -1.16 6.12 16.71
N TYR A 222 -2.11 5.31 17.19
CA TYR A 222 -2.21 4.92 18.60
C TYR A 222 -0.93 4.22 19.11
N PRO A 223 -0.69 4.12 20.43
CA PRO A 223 -1.55 4.54 21.55
C PRO A 223 -1.65 6.07 21.65
N TYR A 224 -2.86 6.60 21.88
CA TYR A 224 -3.08 8.05 22.05
C TYR A 224 -2.47 8.54 23.36
N GLN A 225 -1.26 9.07 23.26
CA GLN A 225 -0.45 9.55 24.37
C GLN A 225 -0.13 11.04 24.20
N PRO A 226 -1.12 11.94 24.16
CA PRO A 226 -0.86 13.37 24.05
C PRO A 226 -0.19 13.91 25.31
N THR A 227 0.47 15.06 25.16
CA THR A 227 0.99 15.83 26.30
C THR A 227 -0.13 16.20 27.27
N GLU A 228 0.25 16.48 28.52
CA GLU A 228 -0.70 16.93 29.54
C GLU A 228 -1.46 18.21 29.14
N LYS A 229 -0.75 19.17 28.53
CA LYS A 229 -1.34 20.42 28.01
C LYS A 229 -2.54 20.13 27.10
N TRP A 230 -2.35 19.33 26.06
CA TRP A 230 -3.40 19.04 25.09
C TRP A 230 -4.46 18.10 25.64
N ARG A 231 -4.08 17.13 26.48
CA ARG A 231 -5.04 16.30 27.21
C ARG A 231 -6.03 17.15 28.04
N ASN A 232 -5.51 18.14 28.77
CA ASN A 232 -6.33 19.05 29.57
C ASN A 232 -7.19 19.98 28.71
N TYR A 233 -6.69 20.43 27.56
CA TYR A 233 -7.44 21.26 26.61
C TYR A 233 -8.68 20.53 26.07
N TYR A 234 -8.57 19.23 25.76
CA TYR A 234 -9.67 18.41 25.21
C TYR A 234 -10.42 17.56 26.22
N LYS A 235 -10.27 17.81 27.53
CA LYS A 235 -10.86 16.99 28.60
C LYS A 235 -12.38 16.84 28.51
N ASP A 236 -13.06 17.84 27.93
CA ASP A 236 -14.52 17.89 27.79
C ASP A 236 -14.99 17.42 26.39
N THR A 237 -14.06 17.04 25.49
CA THR A 237 -14.38 16.47 24.18
C THR A 237 -14.59 14.96 24.31
N PRO A 238 -15.69 14.38 23.77
CA PRO A 238 -15.97 12.95 23.88
C PRO A 238 -14.82 12.07 23.38
N LYS A 239 -14.55 10.98 24.09
CA LYS A 239 -13.56 9.97 23.67
C LYS A 239 -14.18 9.01 22.64
N PRO A 240 -13.40 8.51 21.66
CA PRO A 240 -11.96 8.70 21.49
C PRO A 240 -11.55 9.99 20.76
N ARG A 241 -12.50 10.79 20.25
CA ARG A 241 -12.21 12.04 19.51
C ARG A 241 -11.33 13.02 20.30
N GLY A 242 -11.62 13.24 21.58
CA GLY A 242 -10.82 14.15 22.42
C GLY A 242 -9.36 13.70 22.60
N ASP A 243 -9.12 12.39 22.78
CA ASP A 243 -7.75 11.86 22.90
C ASP A 243 -7.00 11.96 21.56
N TYR A 244 -7.68 11.70 20.44
CA TYR A 244 -7.14 11.86 19.09
C TYR A 244 -6.82 13.33 18.75
N ALA A 245 -7.76 14.26 19.01
CA ALA A 245 -7.59 15.70 18.82
C ALA A 245 -6.42 16.25 19.64
N ALA A 246 -6.29 15.81 20.89
CA ALA A 246 -5.14 16.14 21.73
C ALA A 246 -3.81 15.68 21.12
N PHE A 247 -3.82 14.55 20.41
CA PHE A 247 -2.65 14.01 19.76
C PHE A 247 -2.28 14.77 18.49
N ILE A 248 -3.26 15.20 17.69
CA ILE A 248 -3.05 16.12 16.57
C ILE A 248 -2.48 17.46 17.05
N SER A 249 -3.05 18.08 18.09
CA SER A 249 -2.51 19.35 18.61
C SER A 249 -1.12 19.19 19.22
N THR A 250 -0.82 18.03 19.80
CA THR A 250 0.53 17.70 20.27
C THR A 250 1.51 17.74 19.11
N ILE A 251 1.20 17.11 17.97
CA ILE A 251 2.13 17.10 16.85
C ILE A 251 2.19 18.44 16.09
N ASP A 252 1.07 19.14 15.96
CA ASP A 252 1.04 20.50 15.40
C ASP A 252 2.00 21.43 16.15
N GLU A 253 2.06 21.34 17.48
CA GLU A 253 2.97 22.13 18.32
C GLU A 253 4.45 21.80 18.06
N ARG A 254 4.82 20.52 17.92
CA ARG A 254 6.22 20.12 17.61
C ARG A 254 6.61 20.55 16.20
N ILE A 255 5.70 20.45 15.23
CA ILE A 255 5.91 20.99 13.89
C ILE A 255 6.10 22.51 13.96
N GLY A 256 5.34 23.20 14.81
CA GLY A 256 5.55 24.61 15.12
C GLY A 256 6.95 24.93 15.64
N PHE A 257 7.52 24.09 16.52
CA PHE A 257 8.91 24.25 16.97
C PHE A 257 9.93 24.15 15.83
N LEU A 258 9.74 23.19 14.93
CA LEU A 258 10.58 23.07 13.73
C LEU A 258 10.44 24.31 12.81
N MET A 259 9.21 24.77 12.55
CA MET A 259 8.98 25.96 11.72
C MET A 259 9.62 27.21 12.33
N ASN A 260 9.40 27.44 13.63
CA ASN A 260 10.01 28.54 14.37
C ASN A 260 11.53 28.50 14.33
N LYS A 261 12.13 27.29 14.39
CA LYS A 261 13.59 27.14 14.27
C LYS A 261 14.08 27.52 12.88
N LEU A 262 13.39 27.12 11.81
CA LEU A 262 13.75 27.52 10.45
C LEU A 262 13.69 29.05 10.27
N ASP A 263 12.70 29.70 10.91
CA ASP A 263 12.57 31.16 10.94
C ASP A 263 13.70 31.82 11.74
N GLU A 264 14.01 31.31 12.93
CA GLU A 264 15.13 31.78 13.78
C GLU A 264 16.48 31.69 13.06
N LEU A 265 16.71 30.61 12.32
CA LEU A 265 17.92 30.39 11.53
C LEU A 265 17.94 31.18 10.22
N GLY A 266 16.83 31.85 9.84
CA GLY A 266 16.73 32.63 8.61
C GLY A 266 16.76 31.78 7.32
N ILE A 267 16.36 30.50 7.39
CA ILE A 267 16.41 29.56 6.26
C ILE A 267 15.02 29.13 5.77
N ARG A 268 13.94 29.58 6.41
CA ARG A 268 12.56 29.19 6.07
C ARG A 268 12.14 29.59 4.66
N ASP A 269 12.58 30.75 4.16
CA ASP A 269 12.24 31.23 2.82
C ASP A 269 12.93 30.43 1.70
N ASN A 270 14.06 29.78 2.04
CA ASN A 270 14.76 28.85 1.15
C ASN A 270 14.53 27.38 1.54
N THR A 271 13.37 27.06 2.12
CA THR A 271 13.01 25.69 2.50
C THR A 271 11.63 25.34 1.95
N ILE A 272 11.56 24.27 1.16
CA ILE A 272 10.32 23.63 0.71
C ILE A 272 9.82 22.72 1.83
N ILE A 273 8.59 22.94 2.29
CA ILE A 273 7.91 22.07 3.24
C ILE A 273 6.76 21.37 2.53
N VAL A 274 6.77 20.05 2.52
CA VAL A 274 5.62 19.21 2.15
C VAL A 274 5.06 18.61 3.44
N TYR A 275 3.74 18.61 3.57
CA TYR A 275 3.03 17.88 4.63
C TYR A 275 2.00 16.96 4.01
N GLN A 276 1.97 15.70 4.45
CA GLN A 276 0.97 14.72 4.05
C GLN A 276 0.80 13.65 5.15
N SER A 277 -0.30 12.89 5.15
CA SER A 277 -0.45 11.69 5.97
C SER A 277 -0.27 10.40 5.15
N ASP A 278 0.13 9.30 5.79
CA ASP A 278 0.40 8.04 5.09
C ASP A 278 -0.84 7.24 4.68
N ASN A 279 -1.92 7.32 5.43
CA ASN A 279 -3.23 6.73 5.12
C ASN A 279 -4.32 7.39 5.98
N GLY A 280 -5.58 7.06 5.70
CA GLY A 280 -6.70 7.51 6.53
C GLY A 280 -6.60 7.07 7.98
N TYR A 281 -7.33 7.74 8.86
CA TYR A 281 -7.36 7.40 10.29
C TYR A 281 -7.73 5.95 10.57
N SER A 282 -7.20 5.39 11.66
CA SER A 282 -7.53 4.02 12.05
C SER A 282 -8.89 3.95 12.77
N THR A 283 -9.64 2.89 12.50
CA THR A 283 -10.84 2.47 13.26
C THR A 283 -10.61 1.17 14.04
N GLU A 284 -9.34 0.77 14.19
CA GLU A 284 -8.96 -0.46 14.87
C GLU A 284 -9.31 -0.41 16.36
N ILE A 285 -9.53 -1.58 16.97
CA ILE A 285 -9.90 -1.68 18.40
C ILE A 285 -8.86 -1.02 19.30
N ARG A 286 -7.57 -1.10 18.94
CA ARG A 286 -6.46 -0.45 19.67
C ARG A 286 -6.45 1.07 19.52
N ALA A 287 -7.11 1.60 18.50
CA ALA A 287 -7.45 3.01 18.35
C ALA A 287 -8.75 3.38 19.09
N PHE A 288 -9.28 2.50 19.94
CA PHE A 288 -10.60 2.63 20.58
C PHE A 288 -11.75 2.79 19.57
N GLY A 289 -11.63 2.17 18.39
CA GLY A 289 -12.60 2.32 17.31
C GLY A 289 -12.49 3.63 16.52
N GLY A 290 -11.51 4.48 16.83
CA GLY A 290 -11.11 5.62 15.99
C GLY A 290 -10.86 6.92 16.75
N GLY A 291 -11.46 8.01 16.29
CA GLY A 291 -11.24 9.36 16.82
C GLY A 291 -10.85 10.36 15.73
N GLY A 292 -10.26 9.89 14.63
CA GLY A 292 -10.12 10.69 13.42
C GLY A 292 -11.44 10.85 12.67
N ASP A 293 -11.48 11.82 11.75
CA ASP A 293 -12.61 12.11 10.89
C ASP A 293 -12.17 12.30 9.43
N SER A 294 -12.87 11.62 8.53
CA SER A 294 -12.74 11.79 7.07
C SER A 294 -13.83 12.71 6.48
N GLY A 295 -14.65 13.35 7.31
CA GLY A 295 -15.68 14.29 6.90
C GLY A 295 -16.71 13.63 5.97
N PRO A 296 -16.95 14.16 4.76
CA PRO A 296 -17.88 13.53 3.83
C PRO A 296 -17.32 12.25 3.19
N TYR A 297 -16.01 12.02 3.23
CA TYR A 297 -15.38 10.90 2.55
C TYR A 297 -15.67 9.58 3.28
N ARG A 298 -16.02 8.54 2.53
CA ARG A 298 -16.29 7.21 3.05
C ARG A 298 -15.01 6.41 3.23
N GLY A 299 -14.99 5.49 4.18
CA GLY A 299 -13.82 4.68 4.49
C GLY A 299 -12.82 5.36 5.42
N ALA A 300 -11.89 4.55 5.90
CA ALA A 300 -10.79 4.90 6.81
C ALA A 300 -9.59 4.00 6.46
N LYS A 301 -8.57 3.87 7.31
CA LYS A 301 -7.46 2.92 7.13
C LYS A 301 -7.94 1.54 6.67
N ASN A 302 -7.19 0.87 5.79
CA ASN A 302 -7.54 -0.38 5.09
C ASN A 302 -8.68 -0.32 4.04
N SER A 303 -9.26 0.86 3.79
CA SER A 303 -10.30 1.06 2.76
C SER A 303 -9.75 1.79 1.54
N LEU A 304 -10.16 1.40 0.33
CA LEU A 304 -9.89 2.18 -0.88
C LEU A 304 -10.99 3.21 -1.23
N PHE A 305 -12.01 3.37 -0.39
CA PHE A 305 -12.88 4.56 -0.45
C PHE A 305 -12.08 5.85 -0.12
N GLU A 306 -12.58 7.01 -0.52
CA GLU A 306 -11.88 8.31 -0.45
C GLU A 306 -11.26 8.55 0.93
N GLY A 307 -11.95 8.26 2.03
CA GLY A 307 -11.49 8.51 3.39
C GLY A 307 -10.30 7.65 3.85
N GLY A 308 -9.97 6.57 3.13
CA GLY A 308 -8.78 5.76 3.39
C GLY A 308 -7.53 6.22 2.64
N ILE A 309 -7.68 6.97 1.55
CA ILE A 309 -6.59 7.31 0.63
C ILE A 309 -6.49 8.80 0.24
N ARG A 310 -7.52 9.61 0.45
CA ARG A 310 -7.56 11.07 0.17
C ARG A 310 -7.25 11.83 1.46
N LEU A 311 -6.11 12.50 1.52
CA LEU A 311 -5.56 12.97 2.81
C LEU A 311 -5.12 14.43 2.78
N PRO A 312 -5.02 15.08 3.95
CA PRO A 312 -4.55 16.44 4.04
C PRO A 312 -3.15 16.53 3.47
N THR A 313 -2.97 17.38 2.47
CA THR A 313 -1.71 17.51 1.73
C THR A 313 -1.42 18.97 1.43
N MET A 314 -0.25 19.47 1.78
CA MET A 314 0.12 20.86 1.52
C MET A 314 1.59 21.00 1.17
N ILE A 315 1.90 22.06 0.43
CA ILE A 315 3.26 22.46 0.12
C ILE A 315 3.41 23.96 0.33
N SER A 316 4.53 24.39 0.93
CA SER A 316 4.90 25.80 1.05
C SER A 316 6.38 25.99 0.74
N TRP A 317 6.66 27.06 0.00
CA TRP A 317 8.00 27.60 -0.22
C TRP A 317 7.82 29.11 -0.36
N ARG A 318 8.09 29.84 0.73
CA ARG A 318 7.80 31.28 0.82
C ARG A 318 8.51 32.03 -0.30
N ASP A 319 7.84 33.03 -0.86
CA ASP A 319 8.29 33.85 -1.99
C ASP A 319 8.53 33.11 -3.33
N HIS A 320 8.33 31.79 -3.39
CA HIS A 320 8.59 30.98 -4.60
C HIS A 320 7.34 30.25 -5.12
N LEU A 321 6.41 29.88 -4.23
CA LEU A 321 5.16 29.20 -4.57
C LEU A 321 3.92 30.05 -4.25
N PRO A 322 2.77 29.76 -4.88
CA PRO A 322 1.50 30.41 -4.55
C PRO A 322 1.14 30.30 -3.07
N VAL A 323 0.68 31.41 -2.51
CA VAL A 323 0.31 31.57 -1.11
C VAL A 323 -1.21 31.53 -0.96
N ASN A 324 -1.70 30.90 0.11
CA ASN A 324 -3.11 30.73 0.44
C ASN A 324 -3.94 30.14 -0.72
N GLN A 325 -3.33 29.23 -1.48
CA GLN A 325 -3.95 28.60 -2.64
C GLN A 325 -4.66 27.30 -2.24
N VAL A 326 -5.83 27.08 -2.84
CA VAL A 326 -6.51 25.77 -2.82
C VAL A 326 -6.37 25.16 -4.20
N ASN A 327 -5.80 23.97 -4.30
CA ASN A 327 -5.66 23.25 -5.55
C ASN A 327 -6.51 21.98 -5.48
N ASP A 328 -7.46 21.84 -6.39
CA ASP A 328 -8.37 20.69 -6.48
C ASP A 328 -7.96 19.70 -7.57
N GLN A 329 -6.78 19.86 -8.16
CA GLN A 329 -6.29 18.95 -9.17
C GLN A 329 -5.69 17.69 -8.55
N PHE A 330 -5.70 16.62 -9.33
CA PHE A 330 -5.33 15.28 -8.89
C PHE A 330 -3.82 15.14 -8.68
N LEU A 331 -3.40 14.62 -7.53
CA LEU A 331 -2.01 14.34 -7.15
C LEU A 331 -1.94 13.04 -6.32
N MET A 332 -0.86 12.28 -6.45
CA MET A 332 -0.57 11.11 -5.62
C MET A 332 0.76 11.27 -4.87
N ASN A 333 0.94 10.61 -3.72
CA ASN A 333 2.17 10.72 -2.93
C ASN A 333 3.43 10.23 -3.70
N LEU A 334 3.28 9.29 -4.62
CA LEU A 334 4.36 8.86 -5.54
C LEU A 334 4.79 9.94 -6.56
N ASP A 335 4.04 11.04 -6.68
CA ASP A 335 4.44 12.18 -7.50
C ASP A 335 5.49 13.08 -6.82
N TRP A 336 5.69 12.96 -5.50
CA TRP A 336 6.57 13.88 -4.78
C TRP A 336 8.03 13.76 -5.19
N MET A 337 8.55 12.56 -5.46
CA MET A 337 9.94 12.38 -5.89
C MET A 337 10.27 13.17 -7.18
N PRO A 338 9.57 12.98 -8.31
CA PRO A 338 9.83 13.78 -9.51
C PRO A 338 9.45 15.26 -9.34
N THR A 339 8.41 15.56 -8.56
CA THR A 339 7.98 16.94 -8.31
C THR A 339 9.04 17.74 -7.55
N LEU A 340 9.57 17.19 -6.45
CA LEU A 340 10.61 17.83 -5.66
C LEU A 340 11.92 17.93 -6.46
N ALA A 341 12.22 16.94 -7.31
CA ALA A 341 13.35 17.01 -8.23
C ALA A 341 13.20 18.18 -9.23
N GLY A 342 12.01 18.39 -9.77
CA GLY A 342 11.68 19.49 -10.67
C GLY A 342 11.65 20.86 -9.99
N LEU A 343 11.10 20.95 -8.77
CA LEU A 343 11.06 22.19 -7.98
C LEU A 343 12.47 22.67 -7.60
N CYS A 344 13.36 21.73 -7.21
CA CYS A 344 14.74 22.01 -6.85
C CYS A 344 15.70 22.10 -8.05
N GLU A 345 15.21 21.89 -9.27
CA GLU A 345 15.99 21.88 -10.51
C GLU A 345 17.21 20.93 -10.41
N LEU A 346 16.97 19.73 -9.87
CA LEU A 346 18.03 18.73 -9.69
C LEU A 346 18.65 18.35 -11.04
N LYS A 347 19.97 18.13 -11.05
CA LYS A 347 20.69 17.76 -12.28
C LYS A 347 20.41 16.32 -12.67
N ILE A 348 20.41 15.44 -11.67
CA ILE A 348 20.00 14.04 -11.83
C ILE A 348 18.49 14.01 -11.55
N GLN A 349 17.74 13.54 -12.53
CA GLN A 349 16.29 13.36 -12.47
C GLN A 349 15.97 11.87 -12.25
N PRO A 350 14.88 11.55 -11.52
CA PRO A 350 14.48 10.16 -11.31
C PRO A 350 14.12 9.50 -12.65
N LYS A 351 14.37 8.18 -12.74
CA LYS A 351 14.09 7.37 -13.93
C LYS A 351 13.37 6.10 -13.52
N ASN A 352 12.60 5.53 -14.45
CA ASN A 352 11.86 4.27 -14.24
C ASN A 352 10.95 4.33 -13.01
N ILE A 353 10.20 5.43 -12.88
CA ILE A 353 9.24 5.64 -11.80
C ILE A 353 7.81 5.83 -12.34
N ASP A 354 6.80 5.51 -11.52
CA ASP A 354 5.38 5.74 -11.84
C ASP A 354 4.91 7.19 -11.57
N GLY A 355 5.69 7.92 -10.78
CA GLY A 355 5.47 9.31 -10.40
C GLY A 355 5.55 10.27 -11.59
N LEU A 356 4.72 11.30 -11.58
CA LEU A 356 4.71 12.37 -12.57
C LEU A 356 5.17 13.67 -11.92
N ASP A 357 5.96 14.47 -12.65
CA ASP A 357 6.40 15.78 -12.18
C ASP A 357 5.21 16.77 -12.17
N MET A 358 4.80 17.18 -10.96
CA MET A 358 3.71 18.12 -10.72
C MET A 358 4.20 19.56 -10.58
N SER A 359 5.50 19.82 -10.70
CA SER A 359 6.14 21.11 -10.42
C SER A 359 5.48 22.27 -11.15
N GLN A 360 5.10 22.09 -12.42
CA GLN A 360 4.44 23.13 -13.22
C GLN A 360 3.04 23.49 -12.68
N MET A 361 2.25 22.49 -12.28
CA MET A 361 0.93 22.69 -11.67
C MET A 361 1.04 23.36 -10.29
N ILE A 362 2.11 23.06 -9.54
CA ILE A 362 2.36 23.62 -8.22
C ILE A 362 2.84 25.07 -8.32
N LYS A 363 3.77 25.38 -9.23
CA LYS A 363 4.27 26.75 -9.47
C LYS A 363 3.17 27.65 -10.06
N ASN A 364 2.33 27.11 -10.93
CA ASN A 364 1.25 27.84 -11.59
C ASN A 364 -0.09 27.11 -11.39
N PRO A 365 -0.97 27.57 -10.48
CA PRO A 365 -2.26 26.94 -10.21
C PRO A 365 -3.20 26.84 -11.41
N LYS A 366 -2.94 27.60 -12.49
CA LYS A 366 -3.71 27.50 -13.75
C LYS A 366 -3.21 26.38 -14.67
N ALA A 367 -2.02 25.85 -14.45
CA ALA A 367 -1.51 24.74 -15.24
C ALA A 367 -2.20 23.44 -14.80
N PHE A 368 -2.47 22.55 -15.76
CA PHE A 368 -3.19 21.32 -15.48
C PHE A 368 -2.26 20.24 -14.92
N SER A 369 -2.77 19.44 -13.98
CA SER A 369 -2.13 18.20 -13.54
C SER A 369 -1.83 17.31 -14.75
N PRO A 370 -0.59 16.82 -14.91
CA PRO A 370 -0.29 15.77 -15.90
C PRO A 370 -0.97 14.45 -15.52
N ARG A 371 -1.29 14.25 -14.23
CA ARG A 371 -1.98 13.05 -13.75
C ARG A 371 -3.48 13.13 -14.03
N LYS A 372 -3.97 12.22 -14.87
CA LYS A 372 -5.40 12.13 -15.26
C LYS A 372 -6.19 11.05 -14.51
N GLY A 373 -5.51 10.26 -13.70
CA GLY A 373 -6.08 9.15 -12.96
C GLY A 373 -5.08 8.47 -12.04
N GLY A 374 -5.54 7.45 -11.35
CA GLY A 374 -4.74 6.64 -10.43
C GLY A 374 -5.29 5.22 -10.32
N PHE A 375 -4.41 4.31 -9.92
CA PHE A 375 -4.71 2.90 -9.70
C PHE A 375 -4.36 2.51 -8.28
N TRP A 376 -5.09 1.57 -7.69
CA TRP A 376 -4.76 1.01 -6.38
C TRP A 376 -5.02 -0.48 -6.40
N LYS A 377 -4.19 -1.23 -5.68
CA LYS A 377 -4.43 -2.64 -5.36
C LYS A 377 -3.95 -2.90 -3.95
N TYR A 378 -4.82 -3.42 -3.10
CA TYR A 378 -4.50 -3.73 -1.71
C TYR A 378 -5.32 -4.92 -1.20
N GLY A 379 -4.64 -6.02 -0.86
CA GLY A 379 -5.31 -7.30 -0.63
C GLY A 379 -6.12 -7.69 -1.88
N ASN A 380 -7.40 -7.98 -1.68
CA ASN A 380 -8.35 -8.25 -2.77
C ASN A 380 -8.98 -6.98 -3.37
N GLN A 381 -8.87 -5.81 -2.72
CA GLN A 381 -9.43 -4.58 -3.23
C GLN A 381 -8.59 -4.02 -4.38
N TRP A 382 -9.25 -3.46 -5.39
CA TRP A 382 -8.59 -2.65 -6.39
C TRP A 382 -9.45 -1.46 -6.84
N VAL A 383 -8.79 -0.40 -7.33
CA VAL A 383 -9.45 0.83 -7.78
C VAL A 383 -8.86 1.32 -9.09
N VAL A 384 -9.75 1.84 -9.95
CA VAL A 384 -9.39 2.77 -11.01
C VAL A 384 -10.11 4.09 -10.79
N ARG A 385 -9.34 5.18 -10.80
CA ARG A 385 -9.87 6.53 -10.86
C ARG A 385 -9.49 7.19 -12.16
N LYS A 386 -10.47 7.70 -12.89
CA LYS A 386 -10.28 8.37 -14.18
C LYS A 386 -11.28 9.50 -14.34
N GLY A 387 -10.79 10.74 -14.35
CA GLY A 387 -11.65 11.92 -14.33
C GLY A 387 -12.58 11.92 -13.11
N LYS A 388 -13.89 12.01 -13.37
CA LYS A 388 -14.92 11.98 -12.31
C LYS A 388 -15.26 10.59 -11.80
N TRP A 389 -14.89 9.54 -12.54
CA TRP A 389 -15.28 8.17 -12.22
C TRP A 389 -14.26 7.51 -11.30
N LYS A 390 -14.77 6.76 -10.33
CA LYS A 390 -13.98 5.86 -9.49
C LYS A 390 -14.70 4.52 -9.39
N LEU A 391 -14.05 3.47 -9.89
CA LEU A 391 -14.51 2.09 -9.76
C LEU A 391 -13.67 1.40 -8.70
N ILE A 392 -14.33 0.78 -7.72
CA ILE A 392 -13.71 -0.04 -6.68
C ILE A 392 -14.21 -1.47 -6.85
N ALA A 393 -13.32 -2.45 -6.79
CA ALA A 393 -13.71 -3.84 -6.64
C ALA A 393 -13.45 -4.37 -5.25
N PHE A 394 -14.32 -5.27 -4.82
CA PHE A 394 -14.35 -5.89 -3.51
C PHE A 394 -14.25 -4.87 -2.36
N PRO A 395 -15.01 -3.75 -2.44
CA PRO A 395 -14.84 -2.61 -1.54
C PRO A 395 -14.98 -3.01 -0.07
N LYS A 396 -14.16 -2.38 0.78
CA LYS A 396 -14.27 -2.49 2.24
C LYS A 396 -14.52 -1.12 2.83
N ASP A 397 -15.63 -0.93 3.54
CA ASP A 397 -15.90 0.31 4.29
C ASP A 397 -15.54 0.13 5.77
N THR A 398 -14.36 0.63 6.16
CA THR A 398 -13.88 0.60 7.56
C THR A 398 -14.37 1.77 8.40
N SER A 399 -15.08 2.73 7.81
CA SER A 399 -15.71 3.85 8.52
C SER A 399 -17.14 3.56 8.97
N HIS A 400 -17.77 2.53 8.38
CA HIS A 400 -19.17 2.16 8.58
C HIS A 400 -20.17 3.28 8.24
N LYS A 401 -19.79 4.26 7.41
CA LYS A 401 -20.66 5.38 7.02
C LYS A 401 -21.75 4.97 6.03
N GLY A 402 -21.49 3.96 5.19
CA GLY A 402 -22.44 3.48 4.19
C GLY A 402 -22.71 1.98 4.30
N LYS A 403 -23.77 1.51 3.63
CA LYS A 403 -24.06 0.08 3.50
C LYS A 403 -23.27 -0.53 2.34
N LEU A 404 -22.85 -1.79 2.49
CA LEU A 404 -22.32 -2.62 1.41
C LEU A 404 -23.04 -3.96 1.44
N ASP A 405 -23.68 -4.32 0.34
CA ASP A 405 -24.15 -5.68 0.08
C ASP A 405 -23.00 -6.41 -0.62
N LEU A 406 -22.19 -7.18 0.12
CA LEU A 406 -20.97 -7.81 -0.43
C LEU A 406 -21.25 -8.77 -1.61
N GLU A 407 -22.48 -9.25 -1.77
CA GLU A 407 -22.85 -10.10 -2.91
C GLU A 407 -23.12 -9.26 -4.18
N LYS A 408 -23.67 -8.04 -4.04
CA LYS A 408 -24.05 -7.17 -5.16
C LYS A 408 -23.04 -6.07 -5.46
N ASP A 409 -22.36 -5.59 -4.44
CA ASP A 409 -21.41 -4.48 -4.48
C ASP A 409 -19.97 -4.97 -4.69
N ALA A 410 -19.78 -6.16 -5.28
CA ALA A 410 -18.46 -6.66 -5.66
C ALA A 410 -17.72 -5.68 -6.58
N LEU A 411 -18.47 -4.89 -7.36
CA LEU A 411 -18.02 -3.69 -8.05
C LEU A 411 -18.82 -2.49 -7.55
N PHE A 412 -18.15 -1.36 -7.32
CA PHE A 412 -18.73 -0.14 -6.81
C PHE A 412 -18.26 1.06 -7.62
N LEU A 413 -19.15 1.65 -8.42
CA LEU A 413 -18.85 2.80 -9.28
C LEU A 413 -19.42 4.07 -8.66
N SER A 414 -18.58 5.10 -8.52
CA SER A 414 -18.97 6.43 -8.03
C SER A 414 -18.65 7.53 -9.04
N ASP A 415 -19.50 8.56 -9.10
CA ASP A 415 -19.24 9.83 -9.79
C ASP A 415 -18.87 10.90 -8.74
N LEU A 416 -17.56 11.09 -8.54
CA LEU A 416 -17.02 11.99 -7.51
C LEU A 416 -17.27 13.47 -7.79
N SER A 417 -17.70 13.84 -9.00
CA SER A 417 -18.11 15.22 -9.28
C SER A 417 -19.47 15.58 -8.68
N THR A 418 -20.27 14.56 -8.35
CA THR A 418 -21.62 14.72 -7.79
C THR A 418 -21.77 14.11 -6.40
N ASP A 419 -20.98 13.08 -6.08
CA ASP A 419 -21.02 12.37 -4.80
C ASP A 419 -19.59 12.02 -4.35
N VAL A 420 -18.97 12.91 -3.57
CA VAL A 420 -17.66 12.66 -2.94
C VAL A 420 -17.75 11.68 -1.75
N SER A 421 -18.97 11.34 -1.31
CA SER A 421 -19.21 10.45 -0.18
C SER A 421 -19.28 8.99 -0.57
N GLU A 422 -19.37 8.68 -1.87
CA GLU A 422 -19.38 7.30 -2.39
C GLU A 422 -20.45 6.42 -1.72
N MET A 423 -21.64 7.00 -1.49
CA MET A 423 -22.75 6.31 -0.83
C MET A 423 -23.65 5.57 -1.82
N ASN A 424 -23.60 5.93 -3.09
CA ASN A 424 -24.46 5.40 -4.14
C ASN A 424 -23.64 4.59 -5.15
N ASN A 425 -23.94 3.29 -5.27
CA ASN A 425 -23.32 2.45 -6.29
C ASN A 425 -24.00 2.67 -7.65
N LEU A 426 -23.22 3.01 -8.68
CA LEU A 426 -23.71 3.33 -10.02
C LEU A 426 -23.40 2.25 -11.07
N VAL A 427 -22.93 1.05 -10.66
CA VAL A 427 -22.53 -0.01 -11.61
C VAL A 427 -23.63 -0.40 -12.59
N ASP A 428 -24.86 -0.60 -12.11
CA ASP A 428 -26.00 -0.98 -12.95
C ASP A 428 -26.43 0.12 -13.93
N LYS A 429 -26.13 1.38 -13.58
CA LYS A 429 -26.53 2.54 -14.37
C LYS A 429 -25.56 2.84 -15.50
N TYR A 430 -24.27 2.51 -15.34
CA TYR A 430 -23.22 2.83 -16.32
C TYR A 430 -22.31 1.62 -16.63
N PRO A 431 -22.86 0.52 -17.17
CA PRO A 431 -22.10 -0.71 -17.41
C PRO A 431 -20.92 -0.52 -18.39
N GLU A 432 -21.06 0.36 -19.38
CA GLU A 432 -19.98 0.65 -20.34
C GLU A 432 -18.79 1.35 -19.67
N VAL A 433 -19.04 2.23 -18.70
CA VAL A 433 -17.98 2.88 -17.92
C VAL A 433 -17.27 1.85 -17.04
N VAL A 434 -18.03 0.94 -16.42
CA VAL A 434 -17.44 -0.16 -15.62
C VAL A 434 -16.51 -1.01 -16.48
N LYS A 435 -16.95 -1.39 -17.69
CA LYS A 435 -16.15 -2.19 -18.62
C LYS A 435 -14.87 -1.46 -19.06
N GLU A 436 -14.96 -0.17 -19.36
CA GLU A 436 -13.79 0.66 -19.69
C GLU A 436 -12.77 0.69 -18.53
N LEU A 437 -13.24 0.95 -17.31
CA LEU A 437 -12.37 1.06 -16.15
C LEU A 437 -11.75 -0.28 -15.75
N ILE A 438 -12.46 -1.40 -15.91
CA ILE A 438 -11.88 -2.75 -15.76
C ILE A 438 -10.75 -2.97 -16.78
N ALA A 439 -10.96 -2.57 -18.04
CA ALA A 439 -9.92 -2.70 -19.06
C ALA A 439 -8.69 -1.85 -18.75
N ASP A 440 -8.89 -0.61 -18.27
CA ASP A 440 -7.80 0.25 -17.81
C ASP A 440 -7.04 -0.37 -16.62
N PHE A 441 -7.75 -0.98 -15.67
CA PHE A 441 -7.13 -1.68 -14.54
C PHE A 441 -6.24 -2.84 -15.00
N LEU A 442 -6.80 -3.74 -15.82
CA LEU A 442 -6.09 -4.93 -16.30
C LEU A 442 -4.85 -4.55 -17.13
N LYS A 443 -4.96 -3.47 -17.92
CA LYS A 443 -3.84 -2.91 -18.66
C LYS A 443 -2.74 -2.37 -17.74
N TRP A 444 -3.11 -1.68 -16.67
CA TRP A 444 -2.14 -1.19 -15.68
C TRP A 444 -1.48 -2.36 -14.93
N GLU A 445 -2.27 -3.38 -14.54
CA GLU A 445 -1.78 -4.51 -13.74
C GLU A 445 -0.89 -5.48 -14.53
N HIS A 446 -1.23 -5.74 -15.79
CA HIS A 446 -0.61 -6.80 -16.59
C HIS A 446 0.10 -6.31 -17.85
N GLY A 447 0.06 -5.01 -18.15
CA GLY A 447 0.53 -4.45 -19.42
C GLY A 447 -0.45 -4.67 -20.57
N PHE A 448 -0.03 -4.40 -21.80
CA PHE A 448 -0.85 -4.76 -22.97
C PHE A 448 -0.80 -6.27 -23.18
N GLU A 449 -1.89 -6.84 -23.71
CA GLU A 449 -1.99 -8.27 -24.01
C GLU A 449 -0.85 -8.77 -24.94
N VAL A 450 -0.28 -7.87 -25.75
CA VAL A 450 0.88 -8.13 -26.64
C VAL A 450 2.23 -8.18 -25.91
N ASP A 451 2.32 -7.64 -24.69
CA ASP A 451 3.55 -7.53 -23.90
C ASP A 451 3.72 -8.67 -22.89
N ILE A 452 2.70 -9.53 -22.73
CA ILE A 452 2.73 -10.70 -21.85
C ILE A 452 3.26 -11.90 -22.66
N PRO A 453 4.48 -12.41 -22.41
CA PRO A 453 4.95 -13.61 -23.10
C PRO A 453 4.15 -14.81 -22.59
N ARG A 454 3.09 -15.20 -23.32
CA ARG A 454 2.41 -16.47 -23.06
C ARG A 454 2.99 -17.54 -23.96
N LYS A 455 3.52 -18.60 -23.34
CA LYS A 455 3.50 -19.91 -23.99
C LYS A 455 2.07 -20.42 -23.87
N ILE A 456 1.24 -20.13 -24.87
CA ILE A 456 -0.11 -20.70 -24.96
C ILE A 456 0.06 -22.15 -25.39
N GLU A 457 -0.02 -23.06 -24.42
CA GLU A 457 -0.19 -24.48 -24.70
C GLU A 457 -1.69 -24.71 -24.88
N ILE A 458 -2.12 -24.92 -26.14
CA ILE A 458 -3.50 -25.29 -26.42
C ILE A 458 -3.65 -26.74 -26.03
N ILE A 459 -4.28 -26.97 -24.88
CA ILE A 459 -4.66 -28.30 -24.43
C ILE A 459 -6.00 -28.65 -25.05
N GLU A 460 -6.08 -29.74 -25.81
CA GLU A 460 -7.35 -30.27 -26.31
C GLU A 460 -8.07 -31.01 -25.18
N HIS A 461 -8.91 -30.32 -24.43
CA HIS A 461 -9.64 -30.95 -23.33
C HIS A 461 -10.77 -31.87 -23.84
N LEU A 462 -10.48 -33.17 -23.92
CA LEU A 462 -11.38 -34.22 -24.44
C LEU A 462 -12.65 -34.41 -23.62
N GLY A 463 -12.63 -34.01 -22.35
CA GLY A 463 -13.75 -34.05 -21.40
C GLY A 463 -14.82 -33.00 -21.67
N LEU A 464 -14.53 -31.97 -22.47
CA LEU A 464 -15.50 -30.96 -22.87
C LEU A 464 -16.73 -31.63 -23.52
N LYS A 465 -17.91 -31.35 -22.98
CA LYS A 465 -19.22 -31.96 -23.34
C LYS A 465 -19.40 -33.42 -22.91
N GLY A 466 -18.46 -34.00 -22.18
CA GLY A 466 -18.61 -35.29 -21.51
C GLY A 466 -19.69 -35.24 -20.42
N ILE A 467 -20.06 -36.41 -19.90
CA ILE A 467 -21.02 -36.52 -18.79
C ILE A 467 -20.26 -37.04 -17.57
N ILE A 468 -20.28 -36.30 -16.46
CA ILE A 468 -19.71 -36.75 -15.19
C ILE A 468 -20.82 -37.18 -14.24
N LYS A 469 -20.63 -38.31 -13.55
CA LYS A 469 -21.54 -38.82 -12.53
C LYS A 469 -20.78 -39.28 -11.31
N ALA A 470 -21.09 -38.72 -10.16
CA ALA A 470 -20.58 -39.23 -8.89
C ALA A 470 -21.17 -40.61 -8.59
N THR A 471 -20.32 -41.56 -8.20
CA THR A 471 -20.73 -42.92 -7.78
C THR A 471 -20.79 -43.06 -6.26
N LYS A 472 -20.21 -42.10 -5.54
CA LYS A 472 -20.28 -41.99 -4.08
C LYS A 472 -21.12 -40.79 -3.66
N GLU A 473 -21.67 -40.85 -2.45
CA GLU A 473 -22.41 -39.76 -1.86
C GLU A 473 -21.50 -38.54 -1.68
N LEU A 474 -21.87 -37.45 -2.34
CA LEU A 474 -21.20 -36.16 -2.23
C LEU A 474 -21.69 -35.41 -1.00
N HIS A 475 -20.84 -34.52 -0.48
CA HIS A 475 -21.28 -33.57 0.54
C HIS A 475 -22.51 -32.77 0.05
N ASN A 476 -23.46 -32.48 0.96
CA ASN A 476 -24.76 -31.88 0.62
C ASN A 476 -24.67 -30.61 -0.23
N LYS A 477 -23.60 -29.83 -0.05
CA LYS A 477 -23.30 -28.60 -0.80
C LYS A 477 -23.04 -28.83 -2.30
N TYR A 478 -22.62 -30.03 -2.70
CA TYR A 478 -22.18 -30.36 -4.06
C TYR A 478 -23.00 -31.48 -4.69
N LYS A 479 -24.29 -31.63 -4.36
CA LYS A 479 -25.11 -32.76 -4.85
C LYS A 479 -25.33 -32.80 -6.37
N ASN A 480 -25.11 -31.71 -7.08
CA ASN A 480 -25.36 -31.56 -8.52
C ASN A 480 -24.12 -31.00 -9.23
N ILE A 481 -23.07 -31.81 -9.40
CA ILE A 481 -21.82 -31.38 -10.04
C ILE A 481 -21.93 -31.51 -11.56
N GLU A 482 -21.79 -30.40 -12.28
CA GLU A 482 -21.71 -30.38 -13.75
C GLU A 482 -20.44 -29.69 -14.29
N VAL A 483 -19.57 -29.15 -13.42
CA VAL A 483 -18.54 -28.17 -13.80
C VAL A 483 -17.10 -28.70 -13.85
N LEU A 484 -16.83 -29.95 -13.45
CA LEU A 484 -15.46 -30.50 -13.38
C LEU A 484 -14.81 -30.81 -14.75
N LEU A 485 -15.50 -30.51 -15.86
CA LEU A 485 -15.08 -30.81 -17.24
C LEU A 485 -15.33 -29.59 -18.14
N ASP A 486 -15.35 -28.39 -17.57
CA ASP A 486 -15.76 -27.16 -18.26
C ASP A 486 -14.58 -26.42 -18.91
N GLY A 487 -13.37 -26.93 -18.74
CA GLY A 487 -12.12 -26.36 -19.23
C GLY A 487 -11.62 -25.16 -18.43
N LYS A 488 -12.17 -24.90 -17.24
CA LYS A 488 -11.81 -23.74 -16.42
C LYS A 488 -11.31 -24.18 -15.04
N SER A 489 -10.05 -23.87 -14.76
CA SER A 489 -9.49 -24.03 -13.42
C SER A 489 -10.04 -23.00 -12.44
N GLY A 490 -10.12 -23.38 -11.17
CA GLY A 490 -10.43 -22.49 -10.06
C GLY A 490 -9.28 -21.52 -9.80
N TYR A 491 -9.59 -20.31 -9.32
CA TYR A 491 -8.55 -19.35 -8.94
C TYR A 491 -7.87 -19.77 -7.64
N ALA A 492 -6.56 -19.50 -7.56
CA ALA A 492 -5.72 -19.80 -6.40
C ALA A 492 -6.20 -19.12 -5.10
N GLU A 493 -6.99 -18.05 -5.21
CA GLU A 493 -7.54 -17.28 -4.10
C GLU A 493 -8.95 -17.73 -3.68
N PHE A 494 -9.40 -18.92 -4.09
CA PHE A 494 -10.62 -19.56 -3.57
C PHE A 494 -11.93 -18.80 -3.89
N SER A 495 -11.88 -17.80 -4.75
CA SER A 495 -12.98 -16.85 -5.01
C SER A 495 -14.01 -17.35 -6.02
N THR A 496 -13.73 -18.43 -6.75
CA THR A 496 -14.71 -19.03 -7.67
C THR A 496 -15.41 -20.25 -7.09
N GLY A 497 -16.69 -20.39 -7.42
CA GLY A 497 -17.51 -21.56 -7.09
C GLY A 497 -17.16 -22.83 -7.85
N GLN A 498 -15.96 -22.92 -8.43
CA GLN A 498 -15.48 -24.07 -9.22
C GLN A 498 -14.88 -25.17 -8.36
N TRP A 499 -14.54 -24.87 -7.10
CA TRP A 499 -14.00 -25.85 -6.17
C TRP A 499 -15.09 -26.76 -5.59
N ILE A 500 -14.82 -28.07 -5.60
CA ILE A 500 -15.69 -29.12 -5.08
C ILE A 500 -15.00 -29.78 -3.91
N GLY A 501 -15.63 -29.64 -2.74
CA GLY A 501 -15.08 -30.08 -1.46
C GLY A 501 -15.68 -31.38 -0.97
N GLN A 502 -14.83 -32.20 -0.32
CA GLN A 502 -15.28 -33.39 0.39
C GLN A 502 -14.59 -33.49 1.76
N GLU A 503 -15.39 -33.70 2.80
CA GLU A 503 -14.93 -33.90 4.18
C GLU A 503 -14.85 -35.39 4.50
N GLY A 504 -13.70 -35.85 5.00
CA GLY A 504 -13.52 -37.17 5.62
C GLY A 504 -13.72 -38.41 4.73
N LYS A 505 -14.25 -38.27 3.51
CA LYS A 505 -14.59 -39.34 2.57
C LYS A 505 -13.83 -39.17 1.25
N ASP A 506 -13.81 -40.20 0.41
CA ASP A 506 -13.22 -40.15 -0.93
C ASP A 506 -14.22 -39.56 -1.94
N LEU A 507 -13.73 -38.95 -3.02
CA LEU A 507 -14.54 -38.66 -4.20
C LEU A 507 -14.37 -39.77 -5.25
N GLU A 508 -15.43 -40.05 -5.99
CA GLU A 508 -15.40 -41.02 -7.10
C GLU A 508 -16.42 -40.64 -8.17
N PHE A 509 -15.96 -40.60 -9.41
CA PHE A 509 -16.72 -40.19 -10.58
C PHE A 509 -16.56 -41.21 -11.71
N ILE A 510 -17.63 -41.40 -12.48
CA ILE A 510 -17.58 -41.99 -13.82
C ILE A 510 -17.79 -40.85 -14.82
N ILE A 511 -16.88 -40.77 -15.79
CA ILE A 511 -16.91 -39.80 -16.88
C ILE A 511 -17.18 -40.56 -18.18
N ASP A 512 -18.21 -40.17 -18.92
CA ASP A 512 -18.51 -40.63 -20.29
C ASP A 512 -18.06 -39.56 -21.29
N LEU A 513 -17.04 -39.86 -22.09
CA LEU A 513 -16.56 -39.00 -23.18
C LEU A 513 -17.48 -39.00 -24.40
N LYS A 514 -18.61 -39.71 -24.35
CA LYS A 514 -19.62 -39.97 -25.40
C LYS A 514 -19.14 -40.86 -26.55
N GLU A 515 -17.86 -40.81 -26.87
CA GLU A 515 -17.22 -41.65 -27.88
C GLU A 515 -15.84 -42.15 -27.39
N LYS A 516 -15.28 -43.16 -28.06
CA LYS A 516 -13.94 -43.66 -27.73
C LYS A 516 -12.88 -42.68 -28.22
N LYS A 517 -12.12 -42.11 -27.28
CA LYS A 517 -11.01 -41.18 -27.57
C LYS A 517 -9.70 -41.75 -27.06
N THR A 518 -8.59 -41.37 -27.69
CA THR A 518 -7.25 -41.66 -27.17
C THR A 518 -6.94 -40.61 -26.11
N ILE A 519 -6.66 -41.05 -24.90
CA ILE A 519 -6.34 -40.20 -23.75
C ILE A 519 -4.83 -40.30 -23.53
N ASN A 520 -4.17 -39.15 -23.53
CA ASN A 520 -2.73 -38.98 -23.42
C ASN A 520 -2.31 -38.50 -22.04
N LYS A 521 -3.18 -37.74 -21.36
CA LYS A 521 -2.87 -37.21 -20.04
C LYS A 521 -4.14 -36.92 -19.27
N ILE A 522 -4.04 -37.10 -17.95
CA ILE A 522 -5.10 -36.70 -17.03
C ILE A 522 -4.48 -35.86 -15.94
N THR A 523 -5.07 -34.69 -15.70
CA THR A 523 -4.63 -33.74 -14.69
C THR A 523 -5.82 -33.38 -13.80
N ILE A 524 -5.60 -33.33 -12.49
CA ILE A 524 -6.58 -32.86 -11.51
C ILE A 524 -5.94 -31.74 -10.69
N GLY A 525 -6.58 -30.58 -10.69
CA GLY A 525 -6.22 -29.50 -9.78
C GLY A 525 -6.79 -29.72 -8.39
N TYR A 526 -6.01 -29.35 -7.38
CA TYR A 526 -6.40 -29.47 -5.98
C TYR A 526 -5.95 -28.27 -5.17
N LEU A 527 -6.60 -28.15 -4.01
CA LEU A 527 -6.42 -27.08 -3.07
C LEU A 527 -5.73 -27.54 -1.79
N GLN A 528 -4.80 -26.74 -1.29
CA GLN A 528 -4.27 -26.86 0.07
C GLN A 528 -4.42 -25.54 0.81
N SER A 529 -5.05 -25.59 1.98
CA SER A 529 -5.13 -24.48 2.93
C SER A 529 -5.16 -25.05 4.34
N THR A 530 -3.97 -25.40 4.84
CA THR A 530 -3.85 -26.15 6.10
C THR A 530 -4.29 -25.37 7.32
N GLY A 531 -4.31 -24.03 7.25
CA GLY A 531 -4.89 -23.15 8.26
C GLY A 531 -6.42 -23.23 8.36
N ASN A 532 -7.09 -23.69 7.29
CA ASN A 532 -8.55 -23.85 7.20
C ASN A 532 -8.98 -25.33 7.17
N TRP A 533 -8.11 -26.24 7.64
CA TRP A 533 -8.34 -27.69 7.63
C TRP A 533 -8.52 -28.31 6.25
N VAL A 534 -8.03 -27.64 5.20
CA VAL A 534 -8.05 -28.10 3.81
C VAL A 534 -6.68 -28.64 3.43
N PHE A 535 -6.64 -29.89 2.97
CA PHE A 535 -5.42 -30.59 2.60
C PHE A 535 -5.55 -31.13 1.18
N GLY A 536 -4.42 -31.23 0.47
CA GLY A 536 -4.42 -31.91 -0.82
C GLY A 536 -4.84 -33.39 -0.70
N PRO A 537 -5.33 -34.01 -1.78
CA PRO A 537 -5.63 -35.43 -1.80
C PRO A 537 -4.35 -36.24 -1.54
N LYS A 538 -4.45 -37.45 -0.99
CA LYS A 538 -3.28 -38.35 -0.87
C LYS A 538 -2.79 -38.83 -2.23
N TYR A 539 -3.74 -39.11 -3.12
CA TYR A 539 -3.51 -39.56 -4.48
C TYR A 539 -4.81 -39.48 -5.27
N PHE A 540 -4.71 -39.58 -6.59
CA PHE A 540 -5.83 -39.89 -7.46
C PHE A 540 -5.54 -41.12 -8.33
N GLU A 541 -6.59 -41.87 -8.64
CA GLU A 541 -6.57 -43.09 -9.44
C GLU A 541 -7.53 -42.93 -10.63
N VAL A 542 -7.17 -43.49 -11.78
CA VAL A 542 -8.06 -43.61 -12.94
C VAL A 542 -8.06 -45.02 -13.49
N SER A 543 -9.22 -45.50 -13.88
CA SER A 543 -9.41 -46.78 -14.58
C SER A 543 -10.37 -46.60 -15.75
N PHE A 544 -10.36 -47.53 -16.70
CA PHE A 544 -10.95 -47.34 -18.03
C PHE A 544 -11.96 -48.44 -18.37
N SER A 545 -12.99 -48.09 -19.14
CA SER A 545 -13.97 -49.04 -19.66
C SER A 545 -14.53 -48.57 -21.01
N ASP A 546 -14.84 -49.52 -21.88
CA ASP A 546 -15.45 -49.24 -23.19
C ASP A 546 -16.99 -49.16 -23.15
N ASN A 547 -17.61 -49.80 -22.17
CA ASN A 547 -19.07 -49.95 -22.06
C ASN A 547 -19.64 -49.34 -20.76
N GLY A 548 -18.79 -48.75 -19.92
CA GLY A 548 -19.18 -48.11 -18.66
C GLY A 548 -19.33 -49.09 -17.49
N VAL A 549 -19.02 -50.38 -17.69
CA VAL A 549 -18.98 -51.43 -16.67
C VAL A 549 -17.63 -52.16 -16.73
N GLY A 550 -17.17 -52.74 -15.61
CA GLY A 550 -15.88 -53.44 -15.56
C GLY A 550 -14.69 -52.53 -15.89
N PHE A 551 -14.25 -51.73 -14.92
CA PHE A 551 -13.14 -50.78 -15.12
C PHE A 551 -11.80 -51.45 -14.83
N GLU A 552 -10.90 -51.40 -15.80
CA GLU A 552 -9.57 -52.04 -15.76
C GLU A 552 -8.46 -50.99 -15.95
N HIS A 553 -7.19 -51.43 -15.93
CA HIS A 553 -6.02 -50.55 -16.12
C HIS A 553 -5.94 -49.37 -15.14
N VAL A 554 -5.91 -49.68 -13.84
CA VAL A 554 -5.81 -48.67 -12.78
C VAL A 554 -4.42 -48.01 -12.81
N LEU A 555 -4.39 -46.70 -13.06
CA LEU A 555 -3.21 -45.85 -12.89
C LEU A 555 -3.42 -44.93 -11.70
N GLN A 556 -2.33 -44.54 -11.04
CA GLN A 556 -2.35 -43.72 -9.84
C GLN A 556 -1.24 -42.67 -9.89
N SER A 557 -1.58 -41.43 -9.55
CA SER A 557 -0.59 -40.40 -9.22
C SER A 557 -0.75 -39.98 -7.77
N LYS A 558 0.36 -40.06 -7.05
CA LYS A 558 0.45 -39.79 -5.62
C LYS A 558 0.89 -38.35 -5.44
N SER A 559 0.30 -37.70 -4.44
CA SER A 559 0.75 -36.37 -4.09
C SER A 559 2.16 -36.40 -3.52
N PRO A 560 2.96 -35.34 -3.73
CA PRO A 560 4.31 -35.30 -3.19
C PRO A 560 4.28 -35.28 -1.66
N GLU A 561 5.34 -35.78 -1.00
CA GLU A 561 5.43 -35.82 0.46
C GLU A 561 5.32 -34.43 1.13
N ARG A 562 5.52 -33.34 0.36
CA ARG A 562 5.37 -31.93 0.77
C ARG A 562 3.96 -31.53 1.22
N LEU A 563 2.94 -32.38 1.08
CA LEU A 563 1.59 -32.13 1.62
C LEU A 563 1.56 -31.94 3.15
N MET A 564 2.69 -32.13 3.83
CA MET A 564 2.90 -31.86 5.25
C MET A 564 3.49 -30.47 5.53
N GLU A 565 3.62 -29.60 4.52
CA GLU A 565 4.05 -28.21 4.69
C GLU A 565 2.86 -27.28 4.96
N LYS A 566 3.00 -26.40 5.96
CA LYS A 566 1.98 -25.38 6.27
C LYS A 566 1.95 -24.33 5.16
N GLY A 567 0.78 -24.04 4.62
CA GLY A 567 0.65 -23.10 3.50
C GLY A 567 -0.73 -23.10 2.86
N ASN A 568 -0.93 -22.10 2.00
CA ASN A 568 -2.12 -21.90 1.19
C ASN A 568 -1.71 -21.82 -0.28
N TYR A 569 -2.06 -22.82 -1.09
CA TYR A 569 -1.73 -22.85 -2.52
C TYR A 569 -2.64 -23.81 -3.29
N THR A 570 -2.63 -23.67 -4.62
CA THR A 570 -3.20 -24.62 -5.59
C THR A 570 -2.08 -25.39 -6.28
N ASP A 571 -2.33 -26.65 -6.60
CA ASP A 571 -1.36 -27.52 -7.26
C ASP A 571 -2.10 -28.61 -8.02
N ASN A 572 -1.38 -29.37 -8.86
CA ASN A 572 -1.97 -30.36 -9.74
C ASN A 572 -1.37 -31.75 -9.49
N LEU A 573 -2.19 -32.78 -9.64
CA LEU A 573 -1.71 -34.15 -9.84
C LEU A 573 -1.95 -34.53 -11.29
N SER A 574 -0.94 -35.09 -11.94
CA SER A 574 -1.04 -35.59 -13.30
C SER A 574 -0.30 -36.91 -13.47
N PHE A 575 -0.63 -37.63 -14.53
CA PHE A 575 0.21 -38.66 -15.12
C PHE A 575 -0.04 -38.72 -16.62
N ASP A 576 1.01 -39.05 -17.37
CA ASP A 576 0.93 -39.33 -18.79
C ASP A 576 0.45 -40.76 -19.01
N ILE A 577 -0.35 -40.96 -20.05
CA ILE A 577 -0.95 -42.22 -20.43
C ILE A 577 -1.04 -42.30 -21.96
N ASN A 578 -1.36 -43.46 -22.52
CA ASN A 578 -1.79 -43.59 -23.90
C ASN A 578 -2.86 -44.69 -23.96
N GLN A 579 -4.08 -44.35 -23.53
CA GLN A 579 -5.17 -45.30 -23.41
C GLN A 579 -6.37 -44.84 -24.25
N LYS A 580 -6.85 -45.72 -25.13
CA LYS A 580 -8.10 -45.48 -25.86
C LYS A 580 -9.28 -45.98 -25.03
N SER A 581 -10.23 -45.11 -24.72
CA SER A 581 -11.41 -45.46 -23.93
C SER A 581 -12.56 -44.48 -24.16
N ARG A 582 -13.79 -44.90 -23.82
CA ARG A 582 -14.96 -44.01 -23.75
C ARG A 582 -15.26 -43.58 -22.31
N TYR A 583 -15.11 -44.48 -21.36
CA TYR A 583 -15.43 -44.22 -19.96
C TYR A 583 -14.19 -44.23 -19.09
N LEU A 584 -14.12 -43.26 -18.19
CA LEU A 584 -13.11 -43.19 -17.15
C LEU A 584 -13.79 -43.26 -15.79
N LYS A 585 -13.20 -44.01 -14.86
CA LYS A 585 -13.54 -43.90 -13.45
C LYS A 585 -12.39 -43.23 -12.73
N VAL A 586 -12.67 -42.06 -12.18
CA VAL A 586 -11.71 -41.25 -11.42
C VAL A 586 -12.02 -41.38 -9.94
N ARG A 587 -11.05 -41.79 -9.13
CA ARG A 587 -11.16 -41.89 -7.68
C ARG A 587 -10.11 -41.01 -7.03
N ILE A 588 -10.52 -40.15 -6.10
CA ILE A 588 -9.64 -39.20 -5.43
C ILE A 588 -9.68 -39.49 -3.93
N LYS A 589 -8.51 -39.83 -3.38
CA LYS A 589 -8.36 -40.23 -2.00
C LYS A 589 -8.07 -39.02 -1.13
N GLY A 590 -9.02 -38.63 -0.29
CA GLY A 590 -8.80 -37.58 0.70
C GLY A 590 -7.87 -38.02 1.85
N ILE A 591 -7.43 -37.06 2.66
CA ILE A 591 -6.62 -37.36 3.85
C ILE A 591 -7.40 -38.16 4.92
N GLY A 592 -8.73 -38.06 4.90
CA GLY A 592 -9.63 -38.67 5.87
C GLY A 592 -9.66 -37.88 7.18
N LYS A 593 -8.60 -38.00 7.98
CA LYS A 593 -8.45 -37.25 9.24
C LYS A 593 -7.28 -36.28 9.17
N ILE A 594 -7.42 -35.17 9.88
CA ILE A 594 -6.39 -34.13 10.01
C ILE A 594 -5.14 -34.75 10.65
N PRO A 595 -3.95 -34.65 10.00
CA PRO A 595 -2.71 -35.23 10.49
C PRO A 595 -2.23 -34.63 11.83
N LYS A 596 -1.29 -35.33 12.45
CA LYS A 596 -0.64 -34.87 13.69
C LYS A 596 0.15 -33.58 13.48
N GLY A 597 0.07 -32.65 14.42
CA GLY A 597 0.78 -31.36 14.35
C GLY A 597 0.03 -30.24 13.61
N TYR A 598 -1.24 -30.47 13.27
CA TYR A 598 -2.16 -29.49 12.68
C TYR A 598 -3.31 -29.16 13.63
N SER A 599 -3.86 -27.94 13.51
CA SER A 599 -5.06 -27.55 14.26
C SER A 599 -6.21 -28.49 13.91
N GLY A 600 -6.92 -29.02 14.92
CA GLY A 600 -8.00 -29.99 14.71
C GLY A 600 -7.54 -31.43 14.47
N GLU A 601 -6.29 -31.78 14.80
CA GLU A 601 -5.75 -33.15 14.74
C GLU A 601 -6.77 -34.22 15.14
N GLY A 602 -6.93 -35.25 14.30
CA GLY A 602 -7.85 -36.36 14.53
C GLY A 602 -9.31 -36.13 14.09
N ASN A 603 -9.72 -34.88 13.85
CA ASN A 603 -11.00 -34.56 13.21
C ASN A 603 -10.98 -34.88 11.71
N GLN A 604 -12.14 -34.83 11.05
CA GLN A 604 -12.22 -35.01 9.61
C GLN A 604 -11.59 -33.82 8.89
N GLY A 605 -10.78 -34.10 7.87
CA GLY A 605 -10.15 -33.07 7.05
C GLY A 605 -10.91 -32.87 5.74
N TRP A 606 -10.84 -31.65 5.21
CA TRP A 606 -11.37 -31.30 3.90
C TRP A 606 -10.31 -31.44 2.82
N PHE A 607 -10.74 -31.76 1.60
CA PHE A 607 -9.97 -31.49 0.38
C PHE A 607 -10.90 -30.94 -0.69
N PHE A 608 -10.35 -30.18 -1.63
CA PHE A 608 -11.09 -29.64 -2.77
C PHE A 608 -10.36 -29.93 -4.08
N ILE A 609 -11.16 -30.13 -5.12
CA ILE A 609 -10.72 -30.26 -6.52
C ILE A 609 -11.48 -29.27 -7.40
N ASP A 610 -10.93 -28.83 -8.51
CA ASP A 610 -11.57 -27.87 -9.42
C ASP A 610 -11.91 -28.46 -10.79
N GLU A 611 -10.92 -28.95 -11.53
CA GLU A 611 -11.05 -29.39 -12.92
C GLU A 611 -10.35 -30.74 -13.13
N ILE A 612 -11.00 -31.64 -13.87
CA ILE A 612 -10.42 -32.90 -14.35
C ILE A 612 -10.10 -32.73 -15.83
N ILE A 613 -8.89 -32.29 -16.13
CA ILE A 613 -8.42 -32.12 -17.51
C ILE A 613 -8.05 -33.49 -18.07
N ILE A 614 -8.68 -33.84 -19.19
CA ILE A 614 -8.41 -35.03 -19.99
C ILE A 614 -7.90 -34.57 -21.35
N GLU A 615 -6.70 -34.98 -21.71
CA GLU A 615 -5.99 -34.61 -22.96
C GLU A 615 -5.79 -35.83 -23.87
#